data_AF-A0A967UY25-F1
#
_entry.id   AF-A0A967UY25-F1
#
_cell.length_a   1.000
_cell.length_b   1.000
_cell.length_c   1.000
_cell.angle_alpha   90.00
_cell.angle_beta   90.00
_cell.angle_gamma   90.00
#
_symmetry.space_group_name_H-M   'P 1'
#
loop_
_entity.id
_entity.type
_entity.pdbx_description
1 polymer ?
#
loop_
_entity_poly.entity_id
_entity_poly.type
_entity_poly.pdbx_seq_one_letter_code
_entity_poly.pdbx_strand_id
1 'polypeptide(L)' 'AVALGADAVGFVFAPSTRQVAVDRARDIARRLPAEVLTVGVFRDELPSRVVDIVQRAGLGAAQLHGHESAEQTRIVR' A
#
# COMPACT_ATOMS: atom_id res chain seq x y z
N ALA A 1 1.90 -13.73 10.34
CA ALA A 1 2.43 -12.36 10.51
C ALA A 1 1.73 -11.68 11.68
N VAL A 2 0.45 -11.32 11.57
CA VAL A 2 -0.28 -10.65 12.66
C VAL A 2 -0.31 -11.46 13.97
N ALA A 3 -0.61 -12.75 13.92
CA ALA A 3 -0.57 -13.62 15.11
C ALA A 3 0.84 -13.77 15.74
N LEU A 4 1.89 -13.34 15.04
CA LEU A 4 3.27 -13.31 15.53
C LEU A 4 3.70 -11.90 15.97
N GLY A 5 2.75 -10.94 16.08
CA GLY A 5 3.01 -9.59 16.58
C GLY A 5 3.48 -8.57 15.55
N ALA A 6 3.20 -8.77 14.25
CA ALA A 6 3.53 -7.76 13.24
C ALA A 6 2.62 -6.53 13.34
N ASP A 7 3.20 -5.33 13.46
CA ASP A 7 2.47 -4.06 13.53
C ASP A 7 1.95 -3.57 12.16
N ALA A 8 2.53 -4.07 11.07
CA ALA A 8 2.16 -3.67 9.72
C ALA A 8 2.23 -4.82 8.71
N VAL A 9 1.41 -4.72 7.67
CA VAL A 9 1.38 -5.65 6.53
C VAL A 9 1.45 -4.85 5.23
N GLY A 10 2.45 -5.17 4.39
CA GLY A 10 2.68 -4.52 3.10
C GLY A 10 2.08 -5.29 1.91
N PHE A 11 1.50 -4.56 0.96
CA PHE A 11 0.99 -5.06 -0.31
C PHE A 11 1.75 -4.39 -1.46
N VAL A 12 2.36 -5.18 -2.35
CA VAL A 12 3.20 -4.64 -3.43
C VAL A 12 2.35 -4.40 -4.68
N PHE A 13 2.32 -3.16 -5.18
CA PHE A 13 1.62 -2.75 -6.39
C PHE A 13 2.56 -2.38 -7.55
N ALA A 14 3.85 -2.68 -7.41
CA ALA A 14 4.87 -2.50 -8.44
C ALA A 14 5.34 -3.85 -9.02
N PRO A 15 5.97 -3.87 -10.22
CA PRO A 15 6.49 -5.09 -10.82
C PRO A 15 7.41 -5.86 -9.87
N SER A 16 6.97 -7.04 -9.42
CA SER A 16 7.64 -7.90 -8.46
C SER A 16 6.99 -9.30 -8.44
N THR A 17 7.73 -10.32 -8.01
CA THR A 17 7.15 -11.64 -7.68
C THR A 17 6.12 -11.59 -6.55
N ARG A 18 6.13 -10.50 -5.76
CA ARG A 18 5.19 -10.25 -4.65
C ARG A 18 4.03 -9.33 -5.05
N GLN A 19 3.93 -8.94 -6.32
CA GLN A 19 2.88 -8.05 -6.78
C GLN A 19 1.49 -8.67 -6.57
N VAL A 20 0.55 -7.86 -6.09
CA VAL A 20 -0.82 -8.29 -5.81
C VAL A 20 -1.84 -7.40 -6.51
N ALA A 21 -2.98 -7.96 -6.90
CA ALA A 21 -4.10 -7.21 -7.44
C ALA A 21 -4.78 -6.36 -6.35
N VAL A 22 -5.29 -5.19 -6.71
CA VAL A 22 -5.95 -4.24 -5.78
C VAL A 22 -7.11 -4.89 -5.03
N ASP A 23 -7.99 -5.62 -5.72
CA ASP A 23 -9.13 -6.29 -5.10
C ASP A 23 -8.70 -7.40 -4.13
N ARG A 24 -7.60 -8.09 -4.45
CA ARG A 24 -7.03 -9.09 -3.55
C ARG A 24 -6.44 -8.46 -2.29
N ALA A 25 -5.77 -7.33 -2.41
CA ALA A 25 -5.27 -6.57 -1.27
C ALA A 25 -6.43 -6.09 -0.38
N ARG A 26 -7.51 -5.55 -0.99
CA ARG A 26 -8.75 -5.16 -0.29
C ARG A 26 -9.33 -6.29 0.54
N ASP A 27 -9.49 -7.47 -0.06
CA ASP A 27 -10.07 -8.64 0.63
C ASP A 27 -9.24 -9.09 1.83
N ILE A 28 -7.91 -8.98 1.74
CA ILE A 28 -7.00 -9.30 2.85
C ILE A 28 -7.07 -8.20 3.91
N ALA A 29 -6.92 -6.94 3.51
CA ALA A 29 -6.92 -5.78 4.42
C ALA A 29 -8.17 -5.74 5.30
N ARG A 30 -9.36 -6.00 4.73
CA ARG A 30 -10.63 -6.05 5.47
C ARG A 30 -10.72 -7.14 6.55
N ARG A 31 -9.83 -8.13 6.52
CA ARG A 31 -9.79 -9.25 7.48
C ARG A 31 -8.69 -9.08 8.53
N LEU A 32 -7.84 -8.08 8.39
CA LEU A 32 -6.81 -7.78 9.37
C LEU A 32 -7.43 -7.01 10.55
N PRO A 33 -6.91 -7.20 11.78
CA PRO A 33 -7.26 -6.36 12.92
C PRO A 33 -6.99 -4.88 12.64
N ALA A 34 -7.79 -3.99 13.22
CA ALA A 34 -7.71 -2.55 12.97
C ALA A 34 -6.38 -1.92 13.44
N GLU A 35 -5.70 -2.58 14.39
CA GLU A 35 -4.43 -2.16 14.97
C GLU A 35 -3.25 -2.39 14.01
N VAL A 36 -3.42 -3.24 12.99
CA VAL A 36 -2.36 -3.57 12.03
C VAL A 36 -2.38 -2.55 10.88
N LEU A 37 -1.31 -1.78 10.75
CA LEU A 37 -1.18 -0.83 9.65
C LEU A 37 -1.01 -1.56 8.31
N THR A 38 -1.94 -1.33 7.38
CA THR A 38 -1.82 -1.84 6.02
C THR A 38 -1.12 -0.82 5.13
N VAL A 39 -0.08 -1.25 4.41
CA VAL A 39 0.78 -0.36 3.62
C VAL A 39 0.75 -0.80 2.15
N GLY A 40 0.49 0.13 1.22
CA GLY A 40 0.71 -0.10 -0.21
C GLY A 40 2.11 0.29 -0.63
N VAL A 41 2.84 -0.58 -1.33
CA VAL A 41 4.21 -0.32 -1.81
C VAL A 41 4.19 -0.05 -3.31
N PHE A 42 4.68 1.12 -3.69
CA PHE A 42 4.70 1.63 -5.06
C PHE A 42 6.11 1.98 -5.49
N ARG A 43 6.36 1.95 -6.80
CA ARG A 43 7.64 2.35 -7.41
C ARG A 43 7.35 3.08 -8.70
N ASP A 44 7.73 4.35 -8.76
CA ASP A 44 7.63 5.21 -9.95
C ASP A 44 6.20 5.31 -10.50
N GLU A 45 5.18 5.25 -9.64
CA GLU A 45 3.76 5.35 -10.00
C GLU A 45 3.26 6.80 -9.89
N LEU A 46 2.27 7.17 -10.69
CA LEU A 46 1.66 8.49 -10.64
C LEU A 46 1.01 8.74 -9.27
N PRO A 47 1.22 9.91 -8.63
CA PRO A 47 0.63 10.20 -7.32
C PRO A 47 -0.88 9.99 -7.24
N SER A 48 -1.61 10.37 -8.29
CA SER A 48 -3.07 10.16 -8.37
C SER A 48 -3.46 8.69 -8.39
N ARG A 49 -2.66 7.82 -9.03
CA ARG A 49 -2.88 6.37 -9.06
C ARG A 49 -2.54 5.74 -7.72
N VAL A 50 -1.51 6.21 -7.03
CA VAL A 50 -1.20 5.77 -5.66
C VAL A 50 -2.39 6.06 -4.74
N VAL A 51 -2.93 7.28 -4.77
CA VAL A 51 -4.09 7.67 -3.96
C VAL A 51 -5.31 6.81 -4.30
N ASP A 52 -5.63 6.62 -5.60
CA ASP A 52 -6.75 5.76 -6.02
C ASP A 52 -6.60 4.33 -5.51
N ILE A 53 -5.41 3.73 -5.67
CA ILE A 53 -5.16 2.35 -5.24
C ILE A 53 -5.25 2.22 -3.71
N VAL A 54 -4.69 3.16 -2.95
CA VAL A 54 -4.77 3.17 -1.48
C VAL A 54 -6.22 3.25 -1.01
N GLN A 55 -7.00 4.18 -1.57
CA GLN A 55 -8.41 4.35 -1.23
C GLN A 55 -9.24 3.11 -1.62
N ARG A 56 -9.01 2.58 -2.83
CA ARG A 56 -9.72 1.38 -3.29
C ARG A 56 -9.34 0.17 -2.47
N ALA A 57 -8.06 -0.07 -2.18
CA ALA A 57 -7.66 -1.21 -1.36
C ALA A 57 -7.99 -1.04 0.13
N GLY A 58 -8.37 0.17 0.57
CA GLY A 58 -8.70 0.46 1.96
C GLY A 58 -7.45 0.46 2.85
N LEU A 59 -6.33 0.98 2.35
CA LEU A 59 -5.04 0.94 3.03
C LEU A 59 -4.81 2.21 3.85
N GLY A 60 -4.18 2.07 5.01
CA GLY A 60 -3.85 3.18 5.91
C GLY A 60 -2.58 3.96 5.58
N ALA A 61 -1.71 3.46 4.69
CA ALA A 61 -0.50 4.17 4.29
C ALA A 61 0.01 3.78 2.89
N ALA A 62 0.83 4.67 2.31
CA ALA A 62 1.58 4.44 1.09
C ALA A 62 3.09 4.52 1.37
N GLN A 63 3.84 3.54 0.85
CA GLN A 63 5.29 3.56 0.77
C GLN A 63 5.70 3.79 -0.68
N LEU A 64 6.35 4.93 -0.93
CA LEU A 64 6.94 5.29 -2.22
C LEU A 64 8.40 4.81 -2.20
N HIS A 65 8.76 3.92 -3.13
CA HIS A 65 10.04 3.21 -3.14
C HIS A 65 10.73 3.25 -4.51
N GLY A 66 10.48 4.31 -5.29
CA GLY A 66 11.15 4.61 -6.54
C GLY A 66 11.96 5.91 -6.44
N HIS A 67 11.86 6.70 -7.50
CA HIS A 67 12.53 7.98 -7.66
C HIS A 67 11.53 9.14 -7.55
N GLU A 68 10.51 8.99 -6.70
CA GLU A 68 9.48 10.01 -6.53
C GLU A 68 10.09 11.30 -5.94
N SER A 69 9.78 12.43 -6.56
CA SER A 69 10.23 13.73 -6.07
C SER A 69 9.52 14.11 -4.76
N ALA A 70 10.13 15.02 -4.00
CA ALA A 70 9.49 15.55 -2.78
C ALA A 70 8.13 16.22 -3.08
N GLU A 71 7.93 16.76 -4.28
CA GLU A 71 6.64 17.29 -4.71
C GLU A 71 5.61 16.18 -4.93
N GLN A 72 5.98 15.11 -5.63
CA GLN A 72 5.11 13.96 -5.84
C GLN A 72 4.68 13.33 -4.51
N THR A 73 5.60 13.20 -3.55
CA THR A 73 5.30 12.67 -2.21
C THR A 73 4.30 13.54 -1.44
N ARG A 74 4.29 14.86 -1.64
CA ARG A 74 3.32 15.76 -0.97
C ARG A 74 1.89 15.57 -1.46
N ILE A 75 1.70 15.09 -2.69
CA ILE A 75 0.37 14.83 -3.27
C ILE A 75 -0.27 13.57 -2.66
N VAL A 76 0.54 12.63 -2.19
CA VAL A 76 0.11 11.32 -1.64
C VAL A 76 -0.23 11.40 -0.12
N ARG A 77 -0.18 12.60 0.47
CA ARG A 77 -0.56 12.83 1.88
C ARG A 77 -2.05 12.64 2.13
#